data_AF-A0A495I127-F1
#
_entry.id   AF-A0A495I127-F1
#
_cell.length_a   1.000
_cell.length_b   1.000
_cell.length_c   1.000
_cell.angle_alpha   90.00
_cell.angle_beta   90.00
_cell.angle_gamma   90.00
#
_symmetry.space_group_name_H-M   'P 1'
#
loop_
_entity.id
_entity.type
_entity.pdbx_description
1 polymer ?
#
loop_
_entity_poly.entity_id
_entity_poly.type
_entity_poly.pdbx_seq_one_letter_code
_entity_poly.pdbx_strand_id
1 'polypeptide(L)'
;MSMSDPIADLLTRIRNAQMVAKATVLVPSSKVKIAIAQVLKDEGYIDGFQVKTEAGKSELEIALKYYAGRPVIERIERVSRPGLRVYKGRDSIPQVMNGLGVAIVTTPKGVMTDRKARATGVGGEVLCYVA
;
A
#
# COMPACT_ATOMS: atom_id res chain seq x y z
N MET A 1 15.12 9.12 -16.48
CA MET A 1 14.28 7.91 -16.31
C MET A 1 12.82 8.34 -16.28
N SER A 2 11.95 7.77 -17.10
CA SER A 2 10.51 8.06 -17.07
C SER A 2 9.86 7.31 -15.90
N MET A 3 8.88 7.95 -15.26
CA MET A 3 8.11 7.39 -14.15
C MET A 3 7.05 6.43 -14.69
N SER A 4 7.28 5.12 -14.63
CA SER A 4 6.40 4.11 -15.26
C SER A 4 5.44 3.40 -14.29
N ASP A 5 5.77 3.26 -13.00
CA ASP A 5 4.89 2.69 -11.98
C ASP A 5 4.84 3.57 -10.70
N PRO A 6 3.85 4.46 -10.58
CA PRO A 6 3.65 5.29 -9.40
C PRO A 6 3.40 4.54 -8.10
N ILE A 7 2.86 3.31 -8.16
CA ILE A 7 2.59 2.50 -6.98
C ILE A 7 3.90 1.85 -6.52
N ALA A 8 4.69 1.32 -7.44
CA ALA A 8 6.01 0.78 -7.10
C ALA A 8 6.93 1.82 -6.44
N ASP A 9 6.90 3.07 -6.93
CA ASP A 9 7.63 4.19 -6.30
C ASP A 9 7.14 4.48 -4.88
N LEU A 10 5.82 4.53 -4.63
CA LEU A 10 5.26 4.68 -3.28
C LEU A 10 5.82 3.61 -2.33
N LEU A 11 5.71 2.33 -2.71
CA LEU A 11 6.13 1.22 -1.86
C LEU A 11 7.65 1.23 -1.62
N THR A 12 8.42 1.59 -2.64
CA THR A 12 9.88 1.70 -2.56
C THR A 12 10.31 2.85 -1.63
N ARG A 13 9.65 4.01 -1.71
CA ARG A 13 9.92 5.14 -0.82
C ARG A 13 9.60 4.82 0.64
N ILE A 14 8.49 4.13 0.90
CA ILE A 14 8.15 3.64 2.26
C ILE A 14 9.25 2.71 2.77
N ARG A 15 9.62 1.69 2.00
CA ARG A 15 10.66 0.72 2.37
C ARG A 15 11.99 1.41 2.67
N ASN A 16 12.45 2.27 1.77
CA ASN A 16 13.73 2.97 1.93
C ASN A 16 13.71 3.92 3.12
N ALA A 17 12.61 4.64 3.36
CA ALA A 17 12.46 5.52 4.51
C ALA A 17 12.50 4.75 5.84
N GLN A 18 11.92 3.55 5.89
CA GLN A 18 12.00 2.67 7.05
C GLN A 18 13.41 2.15 7.32
N MET A 19 14.17 1.81 6.27
CA MET A 19 15.56 1.34 6.42
C MET A 19 16.47 2.38 7.09
N VAL A 20 16.18 3.67 6.92
CA VAL A 20 16.93 4.77 7.55
C VAL A 20 16.18 5.42 8.73
N ALA A 21 15.17 4.74 9.28
CA ALA A 21 14.40 5.16 10.44
C ALA A 21 13.79 6.58 10.34
N LYS A 22 13.32 6.98 9.15
CA LYS A 22 12.62 8.27 8.99
C LYS A 22 11.24 8.26 9.65
N ALA A 23 10.86 9.37 10.26
CA ALA A 23 9.52 9.54 10.83
C ALA A 23 8.43 9.65 9.75
N THR A 24 8.70 10.35 8.64
CA THR A 24 7.74 10.56 7.56
C THR A 24 8.33 10.34 6.18
N VAL A 25 7.45 10.08 5.21
CA VAL A 25 7.81 9.98 3.79
C VAL A 25 6.86 10.80 2.93
N LEU A 26 7.41 11.56 1.99
CA LEU A 26 6.68 12.41 1.05
C LEU A 26 6.68 11.78 -0.35
N VAL A 27 5.49 11.70 -0.95
CA VAL A 27 5.29 11.20 -2.31
C VAL A 27 4.28 12.07 -3.06
N PRO A 28 4.35 12.19 -4.40
CA PRO A 28 3.27 12.82 -5.16
C PRO A 28 1.95 12.07 -4.93
N SER A 29 0.89 12.79 -4.58
CA SER A 29 -0.40 12.17 -4.24
C SER A 29 -1.13 11.65 -5.49
N SER A 30 -1.96 10.63 -5.29
CA SER A 30 -2.94 10.19 -6.27
C SER A 30 -4.09 9.49 -5.53
N LYS A 31 -5.27 9.40 -6.13
CA LYS A 31 -6.43 8.72 -5.51
C LYS A 31 -6.09 7.29 -5.07
N VAL A 32 -5.36 6.54 -5.90
CA VAL A 32 -4.95 5.17 -5.58
C VAL A 32 -3.91 5.13 -4.45
N LYS A 33 -2.93 6.04 -4.43
CA LYS A 33 -1.93 6.11 -3.35
C LYS A 33 -2.57 6.46 -2.01
N ILE A 34 -3.53 7.38 -2.01
CA ILE A 34 -4.31 7.75 -0.82
C ILE A 34 -5.12 6.54 -0.33
N ALA A 35 -5.77 5.80 -1.23
CA ALA A 35 -6.53 4.61 -0.86
C ALA A 35 -5.64 3.48 -0.30
N ILE A 36 -4.43 3.30 -0.84
CA ILE A 36 -3.43 2.37 -0.27
C ILE A 36 -3.01 2.84 1.13
N ALA A 37 -2.70 4.13 1.31
CA ALA A 37 -2.34 4.69 2.62
C ALA A 37 -3.47 4.55 3.64
N GLN A 38 -4.73 4.71 3.22
CA GLN A 38 -5.89 4.45 4.08
C GLN A 38 -5.93 3.00 4.56
N VAL A 39 -5.76 2.03 3.66
CA VAL A 39 -5.71 0.61 4.05
C VAL A 39 -4.54 0.33 5.00
N LEU A 40 -3.36 0.89 4.73
CA LEU A 40 -2.20 0.73 5.62
C LEU A 40 -2.46 1.30 7.03
N LYS A 41 -3.17 2.43 7.12
CA LYS A 41 -3.54 3.05 8.39
C LYS A 41 -4.57 2.21 9.14
N ASP A 42 -5.62 1.76 8.45
CA ASP A 42 -6.72 1.00 9.04
C ASP A 42 -6.23 -0.35 9.59
N GLU A 43 -5.25 -0.98 8.92
CA GLU A 43 -4.59 -2.21 9.37
C GLU A 43 -3.46 -1.95 10.39
N GLY A 44 -3.16 -0.68 10.71
CA GLY A 44 -2.23 -0.30 11.78
C GLY A 44 -0.73 -0.35 11.42
N TYR A 45 -0.39 -0.46 10.14
CA TYR A 45 0.99 -0.48 9.62
C TYR A 45 1.67 0.90 9.62
N ILE A 46 0.88 1.97 9.52
CA ILE A 46 1.34 3.37 9.59
C ILE A 46 0.54 4.13 10.64
N ASP A 47 1.10 5.19 11.21
CA ASP A 47 0.41 5.99 12.23
C ASP A 47 -0.64 6.92 11.60
N GLY A 48 -0.38 7.38 10.37
CA GLY A 48 -1.32 8.22 9.64
C GLY A 48 -0.76 8.73 8.33
N PHE A 49 -1.57 9.49 7.62
CA PHE A 49 -1.16 10.22 6.43
C PHE A 49 -1.95 11.51 6.29
N GLN A 50 -1.41 12.46 5.55
CA GLN A 50 -2.07 13.71 5.20
C GLN A 50 -1.75 14.10 3.76
N VAL A 51 -2.68 14.79 3.12
CA VAL A 51 -2.47 15.36 1.78
C VAL A 51 -2.19 16.85 1.95
N LYS A 52 -1.00 17.28 1.53
CA LYS A 52 -0.61 18.69 1.50
C LYS A 52 -0.69 19.18 0.06
N THR A 53 -1.36 20.29 -0.16
CA THR A 53 -1.43 20.93 -1.48
C THR A 53 -0.68 22.24 -1.43
N GLU A 54 0.45 22.31 -2.12
CA GLU A 54 1.24 23.54 -2.26
C GLU A 54 1.43 23.86 -3.75
N ALA A 55 1.18 25.11 -4.14
CA ALA A 55 1.39 25.61 -5.50
C ALA A 55 0.78 24.71 -6.60
N GLY A 56 -0.41 24.14 -6.36
CA GLY A 56 -1.12 23.26 -7.30
C GLY A 56 -0.60 21.82 -7.37
N LYS A 57 0.43 21.47 -6.60
CA LYS A 57 0.96 20.12 -6.46
C LYS A 57 0.47 19.51 -5.15
N SER A 58 -0.25 18.40 -5.25
CA SER A 58 -0.70 17.66 -4.08
C SER A 58 0.29 16.55 -3.73
N GLU A 59 0.87 16.62 -2.54
CA GLU A 59 1.76 15.63 -1.96
C GLU A 59 1.06 14.83 -0.87
N LEU A 60 1.41 13.56 -0.76
CA LEU A 60 0.95 12.65 0.28
C LEU A 60 2.12 12.43 1.24
N GLU A 61 1.93 12.88 2.47
CA GLU A 61 2.86 12.65 3.58
C GLU A 61 2.34 11.48 4.42
N ILE A 62 3.19 10.47 4.63
CA ILE A 62 2.85 9.26 5.40
C ILE A 62 3.75 9.23 6.64
N ALA A 63 3.14 9.09 7.82
CA ALA A 63 3.83 8.90 9.10
C ALA A 63 4.11 7.41 9.32
N LEU A 64 5.39 7.06 9.38
CA LEU A 64 5.86 5.68 9.51
C LEU A 64 5.87 5.26 10.98
N LYS A 65 5.40 4.04 11.23
CA LYS A 65 5.30 3.48 12.57
C LYS A 65 6.49 2.57 12.89
N TYR A 66 6.98 2.70 14.12
CA TYR A 66 8.07 1.88 14.66
C TYR A 66 7.70 1.34 16.04
N TYR A 67 8.08 0.10 16.32
CA TYR A 67 7.89 -0.53 17.63
C TYR A 67 9.22 -1.05 18.15
N ALA A 68 9.60 -0.65 19.37
CA ALA A 68 10.88 -1.00 19.98
C ALA A 68 12.10 -0.76 19.05
N GLY A 69 12.08 0.34 18.29
CA GLY A 69 13.15 0.69 17.35
C GLY A 69 13.15 -0.07 16.03
N ARG A 70 12.18 -0.97 15.78
CA ARG A 70 12.03 -1.71 14.52
C ARG A 70 10.86 -1.16 13.70
N PRO A 71 10.96 -1.11 12.36
CA PRO A 71 9.83 -0.72 11.52
C PRO A 71 8.69 -1.73 11.66
N VAL A 72 7.45 -1.23 11.73
CA VAL A 72 6.26 -2.11 11.83
C VAL A 72 5.97 -2.85 10.52
N ILE A 73 6.36 -2.28 9.37
CA ILE A 73 6.28 -2.97 8.09
C ILE A 73 7.61 -3.70 7.88
N GLU A 74 7.60 -5.02 7.91
CA GLU A 74 8.75 -5.87 7.66
C GLU A 74 8.95 -6.15 6.16
N ARG A 75 7.84 -6.30 5.42
CA ARG A 75 7.81 -6.59 4.00
C ARG A 75 6.74 -5.77 3.30
N ILE A 76 7.14 -5.07 2.24
CA ILE A 76 6.21 -4.39 1.33
C ILE A 76 6.61 -4.67 -0.11
N GLU A 77 5.71 -5.21 -0.93
CA GLU A 77 6.06 -5.72 -2.26
C GLU A 77 4.99 -5.43 -3.31
N ARG A 78 5.41 -4.92 -4.48
CA ARG A 78 4.55 -4.72 -5.65
C ARG A 78 4.35 -6.04 -6.41
N VAL A 79 3.10 -6.48 -6.50
CA VAL A 79 2.69 -7.76 -7.11
C VAL A 79 2.30 -7.55 -8.57
N SER A 80 1.15 -6.94 -8.85
CA SER A 80 0.76 -6.56 -10.20
C SER A 80 1.65 -5.41 -10.70
N ARG A 81 2.18 -5.48 -11.92
CA ARG A 81 3.05 -4.43 -12.50
C ARG A 81 2.56 -4.08 -13.91
N PRO A 82 2.90 -2.91 -14.48
CA PRO A 82 2.50 -2.57 -15.84
C PRO A 82 2.84 -3.64 -16.89
N GLY A 83 3.97 -4.34 -16.74
CA GLY A 83 4.37 -5.42 -17.64
C GLY A 83 3.69 -6.78 -17.38
N LEU A 84 3.10 -6.99 -16.20
CA LEU A 84 2.36 -8.20 -15.87
C LEU A 84 1.29 -7.89 -14.82
N ARG A 85 0.04 -7.79 -15.28
CA ARG A 85 -1.10 -7.54 -14.39
C ARG A 85 -1.56 -8.82 -13.72
N VAL A 86 -1.77 -8.77 -12.41
CA VAL A 86 -2.18 -9.94 -11.61
C VAL A 86 -3.59 -9.72 -11.10
N TYR A 87 -4.55 -10.46 -11.65
CA TYR A 87 -5.95 -10.48 -11.22
C TYR A 87 -6.29 -11.80 -10.55
N LYS A 88 -7.09 -11.75 -9.48
CA LYS A 88 -7.56 -12.93 -8.76
C LYS A 88 -9.04 -12.82 -8.45
N GLY A 89 -9.75 -13.92 -8.63
CA GLY A 89 -11.13 -14.06 -8.14
C GLY A 89 -11.15 -14.16 -6.62
N ARG A 90 -12.30 -13.91 -5.99
CA ARG A 90 -12.45 -13.87 -4.52
C ARG A 90 -11.80 -15.08 -3.80
N ASP A 91 -11.97 -16.28 -4.37
CA ASP A 91 -11.53 -17.53 -3.76
C ASP A 91 -10.03 -17.81 -4.00
N SER A 92 -9.44 -17.15 -5.00
CA SER A 92 -8.04 -17.32 -5.39
C SER A 92 -7.14 -16.14 -4.98
N ILE A 93 -7.66 -15.18 -4.20
CA ILE A 93 -6.82 -14.16 -3.58
C ILE A 93 -5.82 -14.86 -2.65
N PRO A 94 -4.51 -14.66 -2.78
CA PRO A 94 -3.53 -15.31 -1.92
C PRO A 94 -3.58 -14.72 -0.50
N GLN A 95 -3.29 -15.55 0.49
CA GLN A 95 -3.08 -15.09 1.87
C GLN A 95 -1.60 -14.76 2.05
N VAL A 96 -1.31 -13.60 2.65
CA VAL A 96 0.07 -13.20 2.96
C VAL A 96 0.42 -13.74 4.35
N MET A 97 1.54 -14.47 4.46
CA MET A 97 2.01 -15.07 5.72
C MET A 97 0.91 -15.81 6.50
N ASN A 98 0.15 -16.67 5.82
CA ASN A 98 -0.99 -17.42 6.39
C ASN A 98 -2.03 -16.54 7.10
N GLY A 99 -2.23 -15.30 6.62
CA GLY A 99 -3.22 -14.36 7.14
C GLY A 99 -2.70 -13.40 8.21
N LEU A 100 -1.40 -13.45 8.53
CA LEU A 100 -0.72 -12.47 9.38
C LEU A 100 -0.40 -11.17 8.62
N GLY A 101 -0.13 -11.26 7.32
CA GLY A 101 0.03 -10.12 6.45
C GLY A 101 -1.27 -9.78 5.69
N VAL A 102 -1.21 -8.71 4.91
CA VAL A 102 -2.34 -8.19 4.14
C VAL A 102 -1.99 -8.13 2.66
N ALA A 103 -2.90 -8.61 1.81
CA ALA A 103 -2.86 -8.31 0.38
C ALA A 103 -3.82 -7.16 0.08
N ILE A 104 -3.30 -6.09 -0.53
CA ILE A 104 -4.12 -4.95 -0.95
C ILE A 104 -4.58 -5.18 -2.38
N VAL A 105 -5.89 -5.12 -2.59
CA VAL A 105 -6.54 -5.42 -3.87
C VAL A 105 -7.39 -4.24 -4.36
N THR A 106 -7.38 -3.96 -5.67
CA THR A 106 -8.38 -3.09 -6.29
C THR A 106 -9.55 -3.92 -6.75
N THR A 107 -10.73 -3.57 -6.28
CA THR A 107 -11.99 -4.25 -6.63
C THR A 107 -12.97 -3.24 -7.24
N PRO A 108 -14.09 -3.68 -7.83
CA PRO A 108 -15.15 -2.77 -8.25
C PRO A 108 -15.72 -1.89 -7.13
N LYS A 109 -15.55 -2.30 -5.87
CA LYS A 109 -15.99 -1.58 -4.66
C LYS A 109 -14.89 -0.71 -4.05
N GLY A 110 -13.76 -0.52 -4.75
CA GLY A 110 -12.62 0.26 -4.29
C GLY A 110 -11.42 -0.58 -3.85
N VAL A 111 -10.41 0.11 -3.31
CA VAL A 111 -9.19 -0.52 -2.76
C VAL A 111 -9.47 -1.03 -1.35
N MET A 112 -9.12 -2.28 -1.08
CA MET A 112 -9.35 -2.92 0.21
C MET A 112 -8.38 -4.07 0.47
N THR A 113 -8.46 -4.65 1.65
CA THR A 113 -7.72 -5.87 2.01
C THR A 113 -8.33 -7.12 1.39
N ASP A 114 -7.53 -8.17 1.26
CA ASP A 114 -7.97 -9.48 0.78
C ASP A 114 -9.06 -10.08 1.68
N ARG A 115 -8.97 -9.87 3.00
CA ARG A 115 -10.01 -10.31 3.94
C ARG A 115 -11.35 -9.64 3.63
N LYS A 116 -11.36 -8.32 3.40
CA LYS A 116 -12.57 -7.56 3.05
C LYS A 116 -13.09 -7.94 1.66
N ALA A 117 -12.21 -8.19 0.71
CA ALA A 117 -12.59 -8.64 -0.63
C ALA A 117 -13.27 -10.02 -0.61
N ARG A 118 -12.71 -10.99 0.15
CA ARG A 118 -13.34 -12.31 0.38
C ARG A 118 -14.70 -12.18 1.05
N ALA A 119 -14.78 -11.40 2.14
CA ALA A 119 -16.02 -11.20 2.89
C ALA A 119 -17.13 -10.55 2.04
N THR A 120 -16.77 -9.63 1.14
CA THR A 120 -17.72 -8.96 0.25
C THR A 120 -17.95 -9.69 -1.08
N GLY A 121 -17.33 -10.87 -1.25
CA GLY A 121 -17.51 -11.76 -2.39
C GLY A 121 -16.93 -11.26 -3.71
N VAL A 122 -15.96 -10.33 -3.70
CA VAL A 122 -15.40 -9.71 -4.90
C VAL A 122 -13.93 -10.06 -5.10
N GLY A 123 -13.53 -10.25 -6.36
CA GLY A 123 -12.14 -10.35 -6.78
C GLY A 123 -11.58 -8.99 -7.22
N GLY A 124 -10.32 -8.99 -7.68
CA GLY A 124 -9.64 -7.75 -8.04
C GLY A 124 -8.23 -7.91 -8.59
N GLU A 125 -7.60 -6.78 -8.91
CA GLU A 125 -6.15 -6.73 -9.16
C GLU A 125 -5.41 -6.78 -7.83
N VAL A 126 -4.40 -7.64 -7.72
CA VAL A 126 -3.57 -7.74 -6.52
C VAL A 126 -2.46 -6.71 -6.61
N LEU A 127 -2.58 -5.62 -5.85
CA LEU A 127 -1.64 -4.53 -5.95
C LEU A 127 -0.32 -4.83 -5.25
N CYS A 128 -0.38 -5.13 -3.96
CA CYS A 128 0.80 -5.34 -3.15
C CYS A 128 0.52 -6.27 -1.97
N TYR A 129 1.60 -6.83 -1.44
CA TYR A 129 1.62 -7.52 -0.17
C TYR A 129 2.33 -6.66 0.87
N VAL A 130 1.80 -6.70 2.08
CA VAL A 130 2.31 -5.99 3.25
C VAL A 130 2.36 -6.98 4.41
N ALA A 131 3.46 -7.01 5.13
CA ALA A 131 3.64 -7.73 6.38
C ALA A 131 4.65 -6.98 7.26
#